data_AF-A0A3C2DXQ6-F1
#
_entry.id   AF-A0A3C2DXQ6-F1
#
_cell.length_a   1.000
_cell.length_b   1.000
_cell.length_c   1.000
_cell.angle_alpha   90.00
_cell.angle_beta   90.00
_cell.angle_gamma   90.00
#
_symmetry.space_group_name_H-M   'P 1'
#
loop_
_entity.id
_entity.type
_entity.pdbx_description
1 polymer ?
#
loop_
_entity_poly.entity_id
_entity_poly.type
_entity_poly.pdbx_seq_one_letter_code
_entity_poly.pdbx_strand_id
1 'polypeptide(L)' 'DLDADSLDTVELVMAFEEEFRCEIPDDAAEKILTIKDAISFIENNQP' A
#
# COMPACT_ATOMS: atom_id res chain seq x y z
N ASP A 1 11.50 -10.09 2.69
CA ASP A 1 10.19 -10.26 2.06
C ASP A 1 9.13 -10.35 3.12
N LEU A 2 8.10 -9.53 3.00
CA LEU A 2 6.85 -9.80 3.70
C LEU A 2 6.30 -11.05 3.02
N ASP A 3 6.39 -12.21 3.67
CA ASP A 3 5.64 -13.43 3.31
C ASP A 3 4.14 -13.19 3.61
N ALA A 4 3.61 -12.10 3.07
CA ALA A 4 2.21 -11.74 3.07
C ALA A 4 1.57 -12.59 1.98
N ASP A 5 1.17 -13.81 2.34
CA ASP A 5 0.21 -14.56 1.57
C ASP A 5 -0.94 -13.61 1.20
N SER A 6 -1.37 -13.62 -0.05
CA SER A 6 -2.14 -12.59 -0.76
C SER A 6 -3.41 -12.02 -0.09
N LEU A 7 -3.81 -12.51 1.09
CA LEU A 7 -4.83 -11.90 1.96
C LEU A 7 -4.28 -10.72 2.79
N ASP A 8 -3.03 -10.78 3.25
CA ASP A 8 -2.47 -9.79 4.18
C ASP A 8 -2.19 -8.44 3.50
N THR A 9 -1.93 -8.43 2.19
CA THR A 9 -1.67 -7.20 1.42
C THR A 9 -2.90 -6.32 1.27
N VAL A 10 -4.10 -6.91 1.14
CA VAL A 10 -5.36 -6.15 1.00
C VAL A 10 -5.70 -5.44 2.30
N GLU A 11 -5.58 -6.13 3.45
CA GLU A 11 -5.78 -5.50 4.77
C GLU A 11 -4.76 -4.38 5.03
N LEU A 12 -3.50 -4.57 4.63
CA LEU A 12 -2.46 -3.57 4.76
C LEU A 12 -2.74 -2.30 3.94
N VAL A 13 -3.18 -2.47 2.69
CA VAL A 13 -3.54 -1.36 1.80
C VAL A 13 -4.73 -0.59 2.37
N MET A 14 -5.79 -1.29 2.81
CA MET A 14 -6.95 -0.65 3.44
C MET A 14 -6.57 0.13 4.71
N ALA A 15 -5.67 -0.41 5.53
CA ALA A 15 -5.16 0.29 6.72
C ALA A 15 -4.37 1.57 6.34
N PHE A 16 -3.60 1.53 5.26
CA PHE A 16 -2.90 2.72 4.75
C PHE A 16 -3.86 3.76 4.19
N GLU A 17 -4.88 3.35 3.43
CA GLU A 17 -5.92 4.24 2.91
C GLU A 17 -6.64 4.97 4.04
N GLU A 18 -6.98 4.27 5.12
CA GLU A 18 -7.69 4.85 6.27
C GLU A 18 -6.78 5.77 7.11
N GLU A 19 -5.54 5.34 7.41
CA GLU A 19 -4.58 6.11 8.22
C GLU A 19 -4.12 7.39 7.51
N PHE A 20 -3.81 7.29 6.21
CA PHE A 20 -3.33 8.42 5.42
C PHE A 20 -4.46 9.17 4.68
N ARG A 21 -5.71 8.71 4.81
CA ARG A 21 -6.89 9.23 4.10
C ARG A 21 -6.63 9.37 2.60
N CYS A 22 -5.98 8.38 2.02
CA CYS A 22 -5.66 8.30 0.59
C CYS A 22 -6.43 7.17 -0.08
N GLU A 23 -6.45 7.17 -1.40
CA GLU A 23 -6.98 6.07 -2.22
C GLU A 23 -5.81 5.45 -2.96
N ILE A 24 -5.59 4.15 -2.75
CA ILE A 24 -4.55 3.37 -3.42
C ILE A 24 -5.25 2.53 -4.49
N PRO A 25 -5.09 2.85 -5.79
CA PRO A 25 -5.71 2.07 -6.84
C PRO A 25 -5.15 0.64 -6.87
N ASP A 26 -6.00 -0.33 -7.23
CA ASP A 26 -5.62 -1.76 -7.29
C ASP A 26 -4.33 -1.98 -8.09
N ASP A 27 -4.16 -1.31 -9.22
CA ASP A 27 -2.95 -1.36 -10.06
C ASP A 27 -1.65 -0.92 -9.33
N ALA A 28 -1.78 -0.06 -8.31
CA ALA A 28 -0.67 0.35 -7.45
C ALA A 28 -0.51 -0.59 -6.26
N ALA A 29 -1.62 -1.06 -5.68
CA ALA A 29 -1.61 -2.08 -4.62
C ALA A 29 -0.91 -3.37 -5.08
N GLU A 30 -1.14 -3.82 -6.32
CA GLU A 30 -0.45 -4.98 -6.91
C GLU A 30 1.08 -4.77 -7.09
N LYS A 31 1.52 -3.51 -7.14
CA LYS A 31 2.95 -3.15 -7.27
C LYS A 31 3.62 -2.89 -5.93
N ILE A 32 2.85 -2.70 -4.86
CA ILE A 32 3.37 -2.53 -3.51
C ILE A 32 3.66 -3.91 -2.93
N LEU A 33 4.87 -4.39 -3.20
CA LEU A 33 5.35 -5.70 -2.71
C LEU A 33 6.16 -5.57 -1.42
N THR A 34 6.67 -4.36 -1.15
CA THR A 34 7.49 -4.09 0.03
C THR A 34 7.01 -2.83 0.75
N ILE A 35 7.36 -2.73 2.05
CA ILE A 35 7.13 -1.51 2.84
C ILE A 35 7.78 -0.29 2.16
N LYS A 36 8.90 -0.47 1.48
CA LYS A 36 9.58 0.61 0.77
C LYS A 36 8.74 1.12 -0.41
N ASP A 37 8.05 0.24 -1.11
CA ASP A 37 7.17 0.61 -2.22
C ASP A 37 5.93 1.37 -1.70
N ALA A 38 5.37 0.93 -0.58
CA ALA A 38 4.26 1.62 0.09
C ALA A 38 4.66 3.05 0.52
N ILE A 39 5.80 3.19 1.20
CA ILE A 39 6.33 4.51 1.61
C ILE A 39 6.56 5.40 0.40
N SER A 40 7.21 4.87 -0.65
CA SER A 40 7.48 5.64 -1.87
C SER A 40 6.19 6.07 -2.58
N PHE A 41 5.14 5.26 -2.53
CA PHE A 41 3.83 5.61 -3.10
C PHE A 41 3.16 6.74 -2.32
N ILE A 42 3.18 6.67 -0.98
CA ILE A 42 2.60 7.69 -0.09
C ILE A 42 3.35 9.02 -0.23
N GLU A 43 4.68 8.99 -0.23
CA GLU A 43 5.52 10.20 -0.38
C GLU A 43 5.31 10.91 -1.72
N ASN A 44 5.03 10.19 -2.80
CA ASN A 44 4.80 10.78 -4.12
C ASN A 44 3.35 11.24 -4.35
N ASN A 45 2.39 10.78 -3.54
CA ASN A 45 0.97 11.17 -3.65
C ASN A 45 0.52 12.19 -2.59
N GLN A 46 1.39 12.58 -1.65
CA GLN A 46 1.14 13.75 -0.81
C GLN A 46 1.43 15.06 -1.59
N PRO A 47 0.55 16.06 -1.51
CA PRO A 47 0.82 17.41 -2.04
C PRO A 47 1.91 18.15 -1.27
#